data_AF-A0A961SUW8-F1
#
_entry.id   AF-A0A961SUW8-F1
#
_cell.length_a   1.000
_cell.length_b   1.000
_cell.length_c   1.000
_cell.angle_alpha   90.00
_cell.angle_beta   90.00
_cell.angle_gamma   90.00
#
_symmetry.space_group_name_H-M   'P 1'
#
loop_
_entity.id
_entity.type
_entity.pdbx_description
1 polymer ?
#
loop_
_entity_poly.entity_id
_entity_poly.type
_entity_poly.pdbx_seq_one_letter_code
_entity_poly.pdbx_strand_id
1 'polypeptide(L)'
;MDQTTDQAEGGGRRARGAAARRAARTGGGPGPSLPYITRKIPVYEVLDEEGLTLIENNADRVLEEIGIEFRDDAEALALWKEAGADIRGERVHFPKGLCRALLKSAPSDFVWNARNPGRNVRIGGNATVFAPVYGPPFVRDLDG
;
A
#
# COMPACT_ATOMS: atom_id res chain seq x y z
N MET A 1 25.65 51.25 61.67
CA MET A 1 24.75 52.05 60.81
C MET A 1 24.98 51.55 59.40
N ASP A 2 24.12 50.65 58.95
CA ASP A 2 22.89 50.96 58.16
C ASP A 2 23.27 50.82 56.68
N GLN A 3 22.71 49.98 55.80
CA GLN A 3 21.46 49.23 55.76
C GLN A 3 21.64 47.97 54.89
N THR A 4 20.89 46.93 55.25
CA THR A 4 20.50 45.78 54.43
C THR A 4 19.72 46.25 53.20
N THR A 5 19.91 45.60 52.05
CA THR A 5 18.81 45.35 51.11
C THR A 5 19.11 44.12 50.27
N ASP A 6 18.34 43.07 50.59
CA ASP A 6 18.22 41.80 49.91
C ASP A 6 17.40 42.03 48.62
N GLN A 7 17.92 41.63 47.46
CA GLN A 7 17.15 41.56 46.22
C GLN A 7 17.18 40.13 45.69
N ALA A 8 16.04 39.47 45.85
CA ALA A 8 15.72 38.18 45.28
C ALA A 8 15.65 38.25 43.75
N GLU A 9 16.67 37.71 43.06
CA GLU A 9 16.56 37.43 41.64
C GLU A 9 15.96 36.03 41.43
N GLY A 10 14.68 36.02 41.07
CA GLY A 10 13.98 34.84 40.58
C GLY A 10 14.66 34.31 39.31
N GLY A 11 15.49 33.29 39.48
CA GLY A 11 16.13 32.53 38.40
C GLY A 11 15.10 31.75 37.59
N GLY A 12 14.44 32.42 36.65
CA GLY A 12 13.54 31.82 35.68
C GLY A 12 14.20 30.65 34.97
N ARG A 13 13.65 29.44 35.17
CA ARG A 13 14.09 28.21 34.50
C ARG A 13 14.09 28.45 33.00
N ARG A 14 15.28 28.54 32.41
CA ARG A 14 15.51 28.73 30.98
C ARG A 14 14.87 27.56 30.20
N ALA A 15 13.63 27.75 29.75
CA ALA A 15 12.96 26.94 28.74
C ALA A 15 13.59 27.08 27.32
N ARG A 16 14.90 27.30 27.23
CA ARG A 16 15.60 27.61 25.97
C ARG A 16 16.14 26.39 25.24
N GLY A 17 16.07 25.19 25.83
CA GLY A 17 16.62 23.97 25.22
C GLY A 17 15.63 23.21 24.33
N ALA A 18 14.36 23.08 24.73
CA ALA A 18 13.42 22.19 24.04
C ALA A 18 12.99 22.74 22.67
N ALA A 19 12.72 24.04 22.58
CA ALA A 19 12.36 24.71 21.33
C ALA A 19 13.55 24.75 20.35
N ALA A 20 14.76 25.03 20.83
CA ALA A 20 15.97 25.00 20.00
C ALA A 20 16.33 23.58 19.52
N ARG A 21 16.14 22.55 20.36
CA ARG A 21 16.31 21.14 19.96
C ARG A 21 15.24 20.69 18.97
N ARG A 22 13.99 21.16 19.09
CA ARG A 22 12.93 20.92 18.09
C ARG A 22 13.28 21.65 16.78
N ALA A 23 13.67 22.92 16.85
CA ALA A 23 14.11 23.72 15.71
C ALA A 23 15.29 23.08 14.96
N ALA A 24 16.29 22.56 15.68
CA ALA A 24 17.43 21.85 15.10
C ALA A 24 17.05 20.49 14.48
N ARG A 25 15.99 19.82 14.98
CA ARG A 25 15.41 18.62 14.35
C ARG A 25 14.50 18.93 13.17
N THR A 26 13.97 20.15 13.09
CA THR A 26 13.09 20.61 11.99
C THR A 26 13.83 21.45 10.94
N GLY A 27 15.06 21.87 11.21
CA GLY A 27 15.84 22.74 10.35
C GLY A 27 16.51 21.97 9.22
N GLY A 28 15.86 21.89 8.07
CA GLY A 28 16.41 21.32 6.83
C GLY A 28 15.86 19.95 6.43
N GLY A 29 14.82 19.46 7.11
CA GLY A 29 14.13 18.23 6.71
C GLY A 29 13.51 18.32 5.31
N PRO A 30 13.15 17.18 4.69
CA PRO A 30 12.41 17.20 3.43
C PRO A 30 11.17 18.08 3.61
N GLY A 31 10.81 18.82 2.56
CA GLY A 31 9.63 19.69 2.55
C GLY A 31 8.33 18.94 2.86
N PRO A 32 7.18 19.61 2.78
CA PRO A 32 5.90 18.95 3.04
C PRO A 32 5.72 17.74 2.12
N SER A 33 5.18 16.65 2.67
CA SER A 33 4.85 15.48 1.85
C SER A 33 3.83 15.85 0.79
N LEU A 34 4.03 15.35 -0.42
CA LEU A 34 3.05 15.46 -1.50
C LEU A 34 1.93 14.42 -1.33
N PRO A 35 0.72 14.67 -1.89
CA PRO A 35 -0.29 13.63 -2.03
C PRO A 35 0.15 12.57 -3.07
N TYR A 36 -0.70 11.57 -3.30
CA TYR A 36 -0.48 10.61 -4.39
C TYR A 36 -0.41 11.32 -5.76
N ILE A 37 0.29 10.69 -6.70
CA ILE A 37 0.45 11.24 -8.06
C ILE A 37 -0.84 11.00 -8.84
N THR A 38 -1.33 12.01 -9.56
CA THR A 38 -2.32 11.83 -10.63
C THR A 38 -1.62 11.99 -11.98
N ARG A 39 -1.47 10.89 -12.72
CA ARG A 39 -0.81 10.91 -14.03
C ARG A 39 -1.60 11.78 -15.02
N LYS A 40 -0.88 12.64 -15.73
CA LYS A 40 -1.38 13.43 -16.87
C LYS A 40 -0.85 12.94 -18.22
N ILE A 41 -0.04 11.90 -18.19
CA ILE A 41 0.53 11.23 -19.37
C ILE A 41 -0.19 9.90 -19.59
N PRO A 42 -0.29 9.43 -20.85
CA PRO A 42 -0.89 8.14 -21.16
C PRO A 42 -0.07 6.98 -20.57
N VAL A 43 -0.70 5.81 -20.48
CA VAL A 43 0.03 4.55 -20.25
C VAL A 43 0.78 4.17 -21.51
N TYR A 44 1.92 3.51 -21.35
CA TYR A 44 2.68 2.97 -22.48
C TYR A 44 2.28 1.51 -22.70
N GLU A 45 1.73 1.22 -23.87
CA GLU A 45 1.23 -0.11 -24.22
C GLU A 45 2.26 -0.85 -25.08
N VAL A 46 2.55 -2.10 -24.72
CA VAL A 46 3.57 -2.94 -25.39
C VAL A 46 2.97 -4.12 -26.17
N LEU A 47 1.68 -4.40 -25.98
CA LEU A 47 0.93 -5.43 -26.67
C LEU A 47 -0.22 -4.78 -27.45
N ASP A 48 -0.54 -5.36 -28.60
CA ASP A 48 -1.76 -5.06 -29.33
C ASP A 48 -2.93 -5.94 -28.85
N GLU A 49 -4.10 -5.76 -29.44
CA GLU A 49 -5.32 -6.46 -29.04
C GLU A 49 -5.23 -7.99 -29.26
N GLU A 50 -4.56 -8.42 -30.33
CA GLU A 50 -4.33 -9.84 -30.60
C GLU A 50 -3.44 -10.45 -29.51
N GLY A 51 -2.35 -9.76 -29.14
CA GLY A 51 -1.45 -10.16 -28.08
C GLY A 51 -2.13 -10.23 -26.72
N LEU A 52 -2.98 -9.25 -26.37
CA LEU A 52 -3.78 -9.26 -25.15
C LEU A 52 -4.73 -10.46 -25.12
N THR A 53 -5.53 -10.63 -26.17
CA THR A 53 -6.49 -11.73 -26.31
C THR A 53 -5.81 -13.10 -26.22
N LEU A 54 -4.63 -13.26 -26.83
CA LEU A 54 -3.84 -14.48 -26.76
C LEU A 54 -3.45 -14.85 -25.31
N ILE A 55 -2.96 -13.87 -24.54
CA ILE A 55 -2.58 -14.07 -23.14
C ILE A 55 -3.80 -14.39 -22.28
N GLU A 56 -4.90 -13.67 -22.45
CA GLU A 56 -6.14 -13.90 -21.69
C GLU A 56 -6.70 -15.32 -21.93
N ASN A 57 -6.78 -15.74 -23.19
CA ASN A 57 -7.27 -17.08 -23.54
C ASN A 57 -6.38 -18.19 -22.99
N ASN A 58 -5.05 -18.01 -23.01
CA ASN A 58 -4.13 -18.98 -22.46
C ASN A 58 -4.16 -19.02 -20.92
N ALA A 59 -4.38 -17.88 -20.26
CA ALA A 59 -4.59 -17.84 -18.82
C ALA A 59 -5.87 -18.61 -18.42
N ASP A 60 -6.98 -18.41 -19.13
CA ASP A 60 -8.22 -19.18 -18.90
C ASP A 60 -8.01 -20.69 -19.10
N ARG A 61 -7.24 -21.09 -20.12
CA ARG A 61 -6.87 -22.50 -20.32
C ARG A 61 -6.06 -23.07 -19.17
N VAL A 62 -5.08 -22.33 -18.64
CA VAL A 62 -4.31 -22.76 -17.45
C VAL A 62 -5.23 -22.94 -16.25
N LEU A 63 -6.13 -21.98 -16.00
CA LEU A 63 -7.07 -22.05 -14.87
C LEU A 63 -8.02 -23.25 -14.98
N GLU A 64 -8.49 -23.58 -16.18
CA GLU A 64 -9.41 -24.70 -16.40
C GLU A 64 -8.69 -26.06 -16.43
N GLU A 65 -7.62 -26.20 -17.22
CA GLU A 65 -6.96 -27.48 -17.49
C GLU A 65 -5.97 -27.88 -16.37
N ILE A 66 -5.28 -26.92 -15.77
CA ILE A 66 -4.22 -27.15 -14.76
C ILE A 66 -4.69 -26.80 -13.34
N GLY A 67 -5.41 -25.68 -13.18
CA GLY A 67 -5.93 -25.21 -11.91
C GLY A 67 -4.89 -24.57 -10.97
N ILE A 68 -5.36 -24.13 -9.80
CA ILE A 68 -4.56 -23.48 -8.75
C ILE A 68 -4.82 -24.18 -7.41
N GLU A 69 -3.78 -24.36 -6.59
CA GLU A 69 -3.93 -24.98 -5.27
C GLU A 69 -4.33 -23.97 -4.20
N PHE A 70 -5.33 -24.35 -3.42
CA PHE A 70 -5.75 -23.66 -2.20
C PHE A 70 -5.52 -24.65 -1.06
N ARG A 71 -4.32 -24.57 -0.48
CA ARG A 71 -3.80 -25.56 0.49
C ARG A 71 -4.18 -25.22 1.92
N ASP A 72 -4.43 -26.25 2.72
CA ASP A 72 -4.69 -26.14 4.15
C ASP A 72 -5.88 -25.21 4.50
N ASP A 73 -6.81 -25.00 3.56
CA ASP A 73 -7.94 -24.08 3.69
C ASP A 73 -9.23 -24.70 3.11
N ALA A 74 -9.93 -25.47 3.95
CA ALA A 74 -11.19 -26.11 3.57
C ALA A 74 -12.32 -25.11 3.30
N GLU A 75 -12.28 -23.92 3.91
CA GLU A 75 -13.27 -22.86 3.69
C GLU A 75 -13.15 -22.29 2.28
N ALA A 76 -11.92 -21.98 1.84
CA ALA A 76 -11.66 -21.51 0.48
C ALA A 76 -12.11 -22.53 -0.58
N LEU A 77 -11.83 -23.82 -0.37
CA LEU A 77 -12.28 -24.87 -1.29
C LEU A 77 -13.82 -24.96 -1.37
N ALA A 78 -14.51 -24.77 -0.24
CA ALA A 78 -15.98 -24.75 -0.20
C ALA A 78 -16.55 -23.55 -0.97
N LEU A 79 -15.98 -22.34 -0.77
CA LEU A 79 -16.39 -21.13 -1.50
C LEU A 79 -16.21 -21.28 -3.02
N TRP A 80 -15.09 -21.88 -3.46
CA TRP A 80 -14.88 -22.13 -4.88
C TRP A 80 -15.85 -23.14 -5.48
N LYS A 81 -16.15 -24.21 -4.73
CA LYS A 81 -17.15 -25.19 -5.14
C LYS A 81 -18.54 -24.56 -5.27
N GLU A 82 -18.93 -23.72 -4.31
CA GLU A 82 -20.20 -22.98 -4.36
C GLU A 82 -20.26 -22.03 -5.55
N ALA A 83 -19.14 -21.36 -5.87
CA ALA A 83 -19.01 -20.51 -7.05
C ALA A 83 -19.01 -21.28 -8.38
N GLY A 84 -18.99 -22.62 -8.36
CA GLY A 84 -19.07 -23.48 -9.55
C GLY A 84 -17.73 -23.96 -10.10
N ALA A 85 -16.64 -23.87 -9.32
CA ALA A 85 -15.36 -24.48 -9.70
C ALA A 85 -15.35 -26.00 -9.44
N ASP A 86 -14.50 -26.72 -10.18
CA ASP A 86 -14.24 -28.15 -9.99
C ASP A 86 -13.08 -28.35 -9.02
N ILE A 87 -13.30 -29.10 -7.93
CA ILE A 87 -12.34 -29.28 -6.85
C ILE A 87 -11.79 -30.70 -6.87
N ARG A 88 -10.47 -30.84 -7.05
CA ARG A 88 -9.75 -32.11 -7.12
C ARG A 88 -8.70 -32.16 -6.01
N GLY A 89 -9.09 -32.66 -4.83
CA GLY A 89 -8.26 -32.53 -3.62
C GLY A 89 -8.16 -31.07 -3.21
N GLU A 90 -6.94 -30.52 -3.17
CA GLU A 90 -6.70 -29.09 -2.90
C GLU A 90 -6.53 -28.25 -4.18
N ARG A 91 -6.66 -28.87 -5.36
CA ARG A 91 -6.55 -28.19 -6.65
C ARG A 91 -7.93 -27.71 -7.12
N VAL A 92 -8.05 -26.42 -7.39
CA VAL A 92 -9.25 -25.78 -7.93
C VAL A 92 -9.07 -25.57 -9.43
N HIS A 93 -9.98 -26.13 -10.23
CA HIS A 93 -10.08 -25.93 -11.67
C HIS A 93 -11.26 -25.00 -11.96
N PHE A 94 -11.01 -23.92 -12.70
CA PHE A 94 -11.98 -22.85 -12.93
C PHE A 94 -12.56 -22.96 -14.34
N PRO A 95 -13.88 -23.11 -14.51
CA PRO A 95 -14.50 -22.96 -15.82
C PRO A 95 -14.12 -21.62 -16.46
N LYS A 96 -13.89 -21.61 -17.78
CA LYS A 96 -13.51 -20.38 -18.48
C LYS A 96 -14.48 -19.24 -18.20
N GLY A 97 -13.94 -18.07 -17.90
CA GLY A 97 -14.72 -16.88 -17.59
C GLY A 97 -15.33 -16.81 -16.19
N LEU A 98 -15.27 -17.87 -15.35
CA LEU A 98 -15.79 -17.82 -13.97
C LEU A 98 -15.11 -16.70 -13.16
N CYS A 99 -13.77 -16.69 -13.14
CA CYS A 99 -13.01 -15.68 -12.41
C CYS A 99 -13.33 -14.26 -12.91
N ARG A 100 -13.43 -14.07 -14.23
CA ARG A 100 -13.79 -12.77 -14.83
C ARG A 100 -15.22 -12.34 -14.47
N ALA A 101 -16.16 -13.28 -14.38
CA ALA A 101 -17.53 -13.00 -13.96
C ALA A 101 -17.58 -12.51 -12.50
N LEU A 102 -16.87 -13.18 -11.58
CA LEU A 102 -16.79 -12.79 -10.17
C LEU A 102 -16.14 -11.41 -9.98
N LEU A 103 -15.09 -11.13 -10.76
CA LEU A 103 -14.38 -9.84 -10.74
C LEU A 103 -15.23 -8.63 -11.14
N LYS A 104 -16.41 -8.81 -11.76
CA LYS A 104 -17.30 -7.69 -12.13
C LYS A 104 -17.82 -6.91 -10.92
N SER A 105 -17.84 -7.52 -9.74
CA SER A 105 -18.21 -6.85 -8.48
C SER A 105 -17.06 -6.04 -7.86
N ALA A 106 -15.83 -6.23 -8.32
CA ALA A 106 -14.67 -5.52 -7.81
C ALA A 106 -14.68 -4.06 -8.30
N PRO A 107 -14.42 -3.08 -7.42
CA PRO A 107 -14.36 -1.68 -7.83
C PRO A 107 -13.11 -1.42 -8.68
N SER A 108 -13.26 -0.65 -9.76
CA SER A 108 -12.12 -0.20 -10.59
C SER A 108 -11.19 0.77 -9.86
N ASP A 109 -11.72 1.45 -8.84
CA ASP A 109 -10.97 2.32 -7.95
C ASP A 109 -11.65 2.50 -6.59
N PHE A 110 -10.85 2.79 -5.56
CA PHE A 110 -11.34 3.07 -4.21
C PHE A 110 -10.41 4.02 -3.45
N VAL A 111 -10.89 4.57 -2.34
CA VAL A 111 -10.09 5.40 -1.44
C VAL A 111 -9.51 4.54 -0.31
N TRP A 112 -8.19 4.56 -0.19
CA TRP A 112 -7.51 4.04 0.98
C TRP A 112 -7.36 5.17 2.00
N ASN A 113 -8.14 5.06 3.08
CA ASN A 113 -8.22 6.07 4.12
C ASN A 113 -7.02 5.98 5.08
N ALA A 114 -6.40 7.13 5.34
CA ALA A 114 -5.36 7.30 6.33
C ALA A 114 -5.94 7.90 7.63
N ARG A 115 -5.26 7.68 8.75
CA ARG A 115 -5.63 8.30 10.05
C ARG A 115 -5.70 9.83 9.97
N ASN A 116 -4.83 10.45 9.19
CA ASN A 116 -4.98 11.85 8.78
C ASN A 116 -5.65 11.87 7.41
N PRO A 117 -6.90 12.35 7.28
CA PRO A 117 -7.61 12.39 6.00
C PRO A 117 -6.89 13.16 4.90
N GLY A 118 -6.05 14.14 5.25
CA GLY A 118 -5.17 14.85 4.29
C GLY A 118 -4.08 13.96 3.66
N ARG A 119 -3.99 12.69 4.07
CA ARG A 119 -3.07 11.67 3.52
C ARG A 119 -3.81 10.46 2.93
N ASN A 120 -5.11 10.57 2.71
CA ASN A 120 -5.86 9.58 1.95
C ASN A 120 -5.26 9.43 0.55
N VAL A 121 -5.30 8.21 0.01
CA VAL A 121 -4.85 7.93 -1.34
C VAL A 121 -5.94 7.25 -2.16
N ARG A 122 -5.96 7.46 -3.47
CA ARG A 122 -6.80 6.71 -4.40
C ARG A 122 -6.00 5.53 -4.95
N ILE A 123 -6.62 4.36 -4.98
CA ILE A 123 -6.10 3.15 -5.63
C ILE A 123 -6.93 2.93 -6.90
N GLY A 124 -6.28 2.83 -8.06
CA GLY A 124 -6.93 2.70 -9.36
C GLY A 124 -6.92 3.97 -10.21
N GLY A 125 -7.39 3.84 -11.47
CA GLY A 125 -7.40 4.91 -12.47
C GLY A 125 -6.01 5.48 -12.78
N ASN A 126 -5.89 6.82 -12.79
CA ASN A 126 -4.62 7.52 -13.05
C ASN A 126 -3.80 7.80 -11.78
N ALA A 127 -4.19 7.24 -10.64
CA ALA A 127 -3.44 7.40 -9.39
C ALA A 127 -2.17 6.53 -9.40
N THR A 128 -1.09 7.05 -8.83
CA THR A 128 0.13 6.29 -8.50
C THR A 128 0.51 6.56 -7.06
N VAL A 129 0.64 5.49 -6.28
CA VAL A 129 0.95 5.51 -4.84
C VAL A 129 2.25 4.73 -4.63
N PHE A 130 3.23 5.35 -3.98
CA PHE A 130 4.47 4.67 -3.61
C PHE A 130 4.40 4.15 -2.18
N ALA A 131 4.79 2.90 -1.99
CA ALA A 131 4.98 2.28 -0.69
C ALA A 131 6.46 1.86 -0.53
N PRO A 132 6.99 1.83 0.70
CA PRO A 132 8.31 1.29 0.97
C PRO A 132 8.41 -0.22 0.66
N VAL A 133 9.63 -0.74 0.75
CA VAL A 133 9.92 -2.16 0.61
C VAL A 133 9.13 -3.01 1.62
N TYR A 134 8.72 -4.21 1.21
CA TYR A 134 8.03 -5.19 2.06
C TYR A 134 8.79 -6.53 2.05
N GLY A 135 9.09 -7.06 3.24
CA GLY A 135 9.61 -8.43 3.39
C GLY A 135 11.09 -8.65 3.73
N PRO A 136 12.06 -7.75 3.49
CA PRO A 136 13.45 -8.01 3.85
C PRO A 136 13.62 -8.36 5.33
N PRO A 137 14.20 -9.54 5.67
CA PRO A 137 14.46 -9.91 7.06
C PRO A 137 15.76 -9.30 7.60
N PHE A 138 16.59 -8.75 6.70
CA PHE A 138 17.85 -8.10 7.02
C PHE A 138 17.88 -6.68 6.45
N VAL A 139 18.74 -5.86 7.04
CA VAL A 139 19.03 -4.50 6.57
C VAL A 139 20.48 -4.43 6.12
N ARG A 140 20.75 -3.54 5.17
CA ARG A 140 22.08 -2.95 5.01
C ARG A 140 22.03 -1.64 5.78
N ASP A 141 22.78 -1.54 6.87
CA ASP A 141 22.83 -0.30 7.63
C ASP A 141 23.69 0.74 6.91
N LEU A 142 23.88 1.90 7.54
CA LEU A 142 24.62 3.00 6.95
C LEU A 142 26.15 2.79 6.96
N ASP A 143 26.64 1.86 7.78
CA ASP A 143 28.07 1.56 7.96
C ASP A 143 28.53 0.38 7.09
N GLY A 144 27.58 -0.39 6.53
CA GLY A 144 27.79 -1.33 5.42
C GLY A 144 27.80 -2.80 5.83
#